data_AF-A0A1G9T139-F1
#
_entry.id   AF-A0A1G9T139-F1
#
_cell.length_a   1.000
_cell.length_b   1.000
_cell.length_c   1.000
_cell.angle_alpha   90.00
_cell.angle_beta   90.00
_cell.angle_gamma   90.00
#
_symmetry.space_group_name_H-M   'P 1'
#
loop_
_entity.id
_entity.type
_entity.pdbx_description
1 polymer ?
#
loop_
_entity_poly.entity_id
_entity_poly.type
_entity_poly.pdbx_seq_one_letter_code
_entity_poly.pdbx_strand_id
1 'polypeptide(L)'
;MAKGIDKLKNFENNYEQLEQLVKALETPNLTLKESLDLFEKAVKVSQECESALEYAKQRVEALMAVHVDAQKEENNSANGVTEEGTLDL
;
A
#
# COMPACT_ATOMS: atom_id res chain seq x y z
N MET A 1 2.92 -15.84 -3.78
CA MET A 1 2.04 -14.77 -4.30
C MET A 1 0.63 -14.73 -3.68
N ALA A 2 0.09 -15.84 -3.15
CA ALA A 2 -1.26 -15.87 -2.54
C ALA A 2 -1.41 -15.00 -1.25
N LYS A 3 -0.38 -15.00 -0.39
CA LYS A 3 -0.42 -14.42 0.95
C LYS A 3 -0.74 -12.91 1.02
N GLY A 4 -0.48 -12.14 -0.03
CA GLY A 4 -0.80 -10.71 -0.08
C GLY A 4 -2.24 -10.42 -0.52
N ILE A 5 -2.80 -11.25 -1.40
CA ILE A 5 -4.19 -11.12 -1.86
C ILE A 5 -5.15 -11.47 -0.71
N ASP A 6 -4.80 -12.47 0.10
CA ASP A 6 -5.59 -12.85 1.27
C ASP A 6 -5.63 -11.74 2.34
N LYS A 7 -4.54 -10.97 2.49
CA LYS A 7 -4.51 -9.79 3.37
C LYS A 7 -5.49 -8.70 2.91
N LEU A 8 -5.57 -8.43 1.61
CA LEU A 8 -6.53 -7.45 1.08
C LEU A 8 -7.98 -7.92 1.23
N LYS A 9 -8.24 -9.20 0.97
CA LYS A 9 -9.60 -9.76 1.13
C LYS A 9 -10.10 -9.67 2.56
N ASN A 10 -9.22 -9.81 3.54
CA ASN A 10 -9.57 -9.74 4.96
C ASN A 10 -9.58 -8.32 5.51
N PHE A 11 -9.15 -7.30 4.76
CA PHE A 11 -9.06 -5.94 5.25
C PHE A 11 -10.40 -5.42 5.78
N GLU A 12 -11.48 -5.51 5.00
CA GLU A 12 -12.80 -4.99 5.40
C GLU A 12 -13.30 -5.66 6.69
N ASN A 13 -13.12 -6.98 6.79
CA ASN A 13 -13.50 -7.74 7.98
C ASN A 13 -12.66 -7.36 9.21
N ASN A 14 -11.35 -7.22 9.04
CA ASN A 14 -10.46 -6.80 10.12
C ASN A 14 -10.75 -5.37 10.55
N TYR A 15 -11.06 -4.48 9.61
CA TYR A 15 -11.45 -3.10 9.91
C TYR A 15 -12.76 -3.04 10.69
N GLU A 16 -13.77 -3.82 10.29
CA GLU A 16 -15.03 -3.94 11.04
C GLU A 16 -14.80 -4.48 12.46
N GLN A 17 -13.98 -5.51 12.61
CA GLN A 17 -13.62 -6.04 13.93
C GLN A 17 -12.90 -5.01 14.80
N LEU A 18 -12.01 -4.20 14.21
CA LEU A 18 -11.32 -3.13 14.93
C LEU A 18 -12.32 -2.09 15.44
N GLU A 19 -13.28 -1.67 14.62
CA GLU A 19 -14.34 -0.75 15.05
C GLU A 19 -15.17 -1.33 16.21
N GLN A 20 -15.51 -2.63 16.16
CA GLN A 20 -16.23 -3.29 17.23
C GLN A 20 -15.42 -3.34 18.53
N LEU A 21 -14.12 -3.59 18.44
CA LEU A 21 -13.21 -3.59 19.60
C LEU A 21 -13.07 -2.18 20.21
N VAL A 22 -13.00 -1.14 19.39
CA VAL A 22 -12.98 0.26 19.86
C VAL A 22 -14.29 0.60 20.56
N LYS A 23 -15.45 0.28 19.95
CA LYS A 23 -16.77 0.47 20.59
C LYS A 23 -16.88 -0.29 21.91
N ALA A 24 -16.32 -1.50 21.99
CA ALA A 24 -16.29 -2.27 23.23
C ALA A 24 -15.43 -1.58 24.29
N LEU A 25 -14.27 -1.03 23.95
CA LEU A 25 -13.40 -0.28 24.86
C LEU A 25 -14.06 1.00 25.41
N GLU A 26 -15.01 1.59 24.69
CA GLU A 26 -15.79 2.75 25.13
C GLU A 26 -16.91 2.39 26.11
N THR A 27 -17.17 1.10 26.35
CA THR A 27 -18.25 0.64 27.23
C THR A 27 -17.93 0.95 28.69
N PRO A 28 -18.86 1.57 29.44
CA PRO A 28 -18.66 1.82 30.87
C PRO A 28 -18.66 0.50 31.65
N ASN A 29 -17.90 0.47 32.76
CA ASN A 29 -17.79 -0.66 33.70
C ASN A 29 -16.97 -1.87 33.22
N LEU A 30 -16.07 -1.69 32.25
CA LEU A 30 -15.03 -2.69 31.99
C LEU A 30 -14.09 -2.81 33.19
N THR A 31 -13.78 -4.04 33.58
CA THR A 31 -12.67 -4.28 34.52
C THR A 31 -11.34 -4.02 33.83
N LEU A 32 -10.30 -3.69 34.61
CA LEU A 32 -8.95 -3.46 34.08
C LEU A 32 -8.45 -4.64 33.22
N LYS A 33 -8.77 -5.87 33.64
CA LYS A 33 -8.40 -7.08 32.90
C LYS A 33 -9.11 -7.15 31.55
N GLU A 34 -10.41 -6.87 31.49
CA GLU A 34 -11.16 -6.87 30.23
C GLU A 34 -10.70 -5.75 29.30
N SER A 35 -10.40 -4.56 29.83
CA SER A 35 -9.84 -3.46 29.05
C SER A 35 -8.49 -3.83 28.43
N LEU A 36 -7.62 -4.51 29.19
CA LEU A 36 -6.34 -5.01 28.67
C LEU A 36 -6.56 -6.08 27.59
N ASP A 37 -7.44 -7.05 27.83
CA ASP A 37 -7.75 -8.13 26.87
C ASP A 37 -8.33 -7.56 25.56
N LEU A 38 -9.19 -6.54 25.62
CA LEU A 38 -9.74 -5.84 24.45
C LEU A 38 -8.68 -5.01 23.72
N PHE A 39 -7.83 -4.31 24.46
CA PHE A 39 -6.77 -3.49 23.89
C PHE A 39 -5.74 -4.35 23.13
N GLU A 40 -5.30 -5.46 23.70
CA GLU A 40 -4.38 -6.38 23.02
C GLU A 40 -4.96 -6.93 21.72
N LYS A 41 -6.26 -7.24 21.70
CA LYS A 41 -6.97 -7.67 20.48
C LYS A 41 -7.03 -6.53 19.47
N ALA A 42 -7.38 -5.32 19.89
CA ALA A 42 -7.45 -4.16 19.01
C ALA A 42 -6.09 -3.87 18.34
N VAL A 43 -5.00 -3.93 19.10
CA VAL A 43 -3.63 -3.74 18.58
C VAL A 43 -3.30 -4.80 17.52
N LYS A 44 -3.61 -6.07 17.77
CA LYS A 44 -3.36 -7.15 16.79
C LYS A 44 -4.13 -6.93 15.49
N VAL A 45 -5.42 -6.62 15.58
CA VAL A 45 -6.25 -6.36 14.40
C VAL A 45 -5.77 -5.12 13.64
N SER A 46 -5.38 -4.05 14.34
CA SER A 46 -4.79 -2.85 13.74
C SER A 46 -3.55 -3.16 12.91
N GLN A 47 -2.64 -4.00 13.43
CA GLN A 47 -1.42 -4.41 12.72
C GLN A 47 -1.74 -5.20 11.44
N GLU A 48 -2.80 -6.02 11.45
CA GLU A 48 -3.24 -6.74 10.25
C GLU A 48 -3.78 -5.78 9.18
N CYS A 49 -4.56 -4.78 9.59
CA CYS A 49 -5.04 -3.71 8.71
C CYS A 49 -3.87 -2.92 8.08
N GLU A 50 -2.90 -2.49 8.90
CA GLU A 50 -1.70 -1.80 8.44
C GLU A 50 -0.92 -2.64 7.42
N SER A 51 -0.78 -3.94 7.69
CA SER A 51 -0.07 -4.84 6.79
C SER A 51 -0.78 -5.04 5.44
N ALA A 52 -2.11 -5.02 5.43
CA ALA A 52 -2.89 -5.06 4.20
C ALA A 52 -2.74 -3.77 3.38
N LEU A 53 -2.78 -2.60 4.04
CA LEU A 53 -2.58 -1.29 3.41
C LEU A 53 -1.17 -1.15 2.83
N GLU A 54 -0.15 -1.60 3.56
CA GLU A 54 1.24 -1.59 3.07
C GLU A 54 1.39 -2.45 1.82
N TYR A 55 0.80 -3.65 1.79
CA TYR A 55 0.80 -4.47 0.59
C TYR A 55 0.08 -3.80 -0.59
N ALA A 56 -1.06 -3.14 -0.33
CA ALA A 56 -1.78 -2.40 -1.35
C ALA A 56 -0.92 -1.27 -1.94
N LYS A 57 -0.24 -0.51 -1.08
CA LYS A 57 0.69 0.56 -1.46
C LYS A 57 1.82 0.03 -2.34
N GLN A 58 2.51 -1.03 -1.91
CA GLN A 58 3.59 -1.66 -2.68
C GLN A 58 3.12 -2.11 -4.07
N ARG A 59 1.90 -2.65 -4.15
CA ARG A 59 1.31 -3.07 -5.42
C ARG A 59 1.02 -1.88 -6.35
N VAL A 60 0.55 -0.75 -5.82
CA VAL A 60 0.36 0.48 -6.60
C VAL A 60 1.71 1.01 -7.10
N GLU A 61 2.72 1.10 -6.24
CA GLU A 61 4.07 1.57 -6.62
C GLU A 61 4.68 0.71 -7.72
N ALA A 62 4.57 -0.62 -7.62
CA ALA A 62 5.05 -1.54 -8.65
C ALA A 62 4.34 -1.33 -10.01
N LEU A 63 3.02 -1.12 -9.99
CA LEU A 63 2.26 -0.83 -11.21
C LEU A 63 2.68 0.51 -11.84
N MET A 64 2.90 1.54 -11.02
CA MET A 64 3.38 2.83 -11.51
C MET A 64 4.79 2.75 -12.11
N ALA A 65 5.70 1.98 -11.50
CA ALA A 65 7.06 1.79 -12.03
C ALA A 65 7.05 1.13 -13.43
N VAL A 66 6.21 0.10 -13.63
CA VAL A 66 6.03 -0.56 -14.94
C VAL A 66 5.56 0.44 -16.01
N HIS A 67 4.67 1.37 -15.66
CA HIS A 67 4.21 2.40 -16.59
C HIS A 67 5.30 3.43 -16.95
N VAL A 68 6.25 3.71 -16.05
CA VAL A 68 7.35 4.66 -16.30
C VAL A 68 8.40 4.08 -17.25
N ASP A 69 8.69 2.78 -17.13
CA ASP A 69 9.65 2.11 -18.02
C ASP A 69 9.11 2.00 -19.46
N ALA A 70 7.80 1.79 -19.62
CA ALA A 70 7.15 1.77 -20.94
C ALA A 70 7.16 3.12 -21.68
N GLN A 71 7.29 4.24 -20.97
CA GLN A 71 7.31 5.60 -21.57
C GLN A 71 8.72 6.09 -21.93
N LYS A 72 9.79 5.42 -21.48
CA LYS A 72 11.17 5.79 -21.80
C LYS A 72 11.63 5.34 -23.19
N GLU A 73 11.02 4.31 -23.75
CA GLU A 73 11.43 3.77 -25.07
C GLU A 73 10.88 4.59 -26.25
N GLU A 74 9.80 5.37 -26.08
CA GLU A 74 9.23 6.18 -27.17
C GLU A 74 9.85 7.57 -27.32
N ASN A 75 10.62 8.07 -26.34
CA ASN A 75 11.19 9.44 -26.38
C ASN A 75 12.66 9.49 -26.84
N ASN A 76 13.26 8.37 -27.26
CA ASN A 76 14.65 8.34 -27.75
C ASN A 76 14.75 8.08 -29.26
N SER A 77 13.89 8.71 -30.06
CA SER A 77 13.96 8.68 -31.53
C SER A 77 13.79 10.07 -32.16
N ALA A 78 14.37 11.11 -31.55
CA ALA A 78 14.42 12.45 -32.14
C ALA A 78 15.69 13.24 -31.82
N ASN A 79 16.85 12.58 -31.72
CA ASN A 79 18.14 13.30 -31.79
C ASN A 79 19.08 12.62 -32.79
N GLY A 80 18.70 12.71 -34.07
CA GLY A 80 19.51 12.30 -35.21
C GLY A 80 20.23 13.50 -35.83
N VAL A 81 21.52 13.62 -35.51
CA VAL A 81 22.62 14.02 -36.41
C VAL A 81 22.40 15.25 -37.31
N THR A 82 23.08 16.35 -37.00
CA THR A 82 23.73 17.18 -38.03
C THR A 82 25.18 17.41 -37.63
N GLU A 83 26.04 16.48 -38.02
CA GLU A 83 27.49 16.69 -38.08
C GLU A 83 27.94 16.40 -39.51
N GLU A 84 28.29 17.46 -40.24
CA GLU A 84 29.26 17.58 -41.34
C GLU A 84 29.09 19.02 -41.87
N GLY A 85 30.08 19.90 -41.87
CA GLY A 85 31.39 19.73 -42.47
C GLY A 85 31.46 20.63 -43.71
N THR A 86 32.21 21.74 -43.60
CA THR A 86 32.81 22.55 -44.69
C THR A 86 31.91 23.10 -45.80
N LEU A 87 31.93 24.43 -45.99
CA LEU A 87 32.04 24.99 -47.34
C LEU A 87 32.74 26.36 -47.33
N ASP A 88 33.80 26.44 -48.15
CA ASP A 88 34.57 27.62 -48.55
C ASP A 88 33.71 28.86 -48.84
N LEU A 89 34.16 30.03 -48.33
CA LEU A 89 34.52 31.26 -49.08
C LEU A 89 34.80 32.43 -48.11
#